data_AF-A0AAI8N116-F1
#
_entry.id   AF-A0AAI8N116-F1
#
_cell.length_a   1.000
_cell.length_b   1.000
_cell.length_c   1.000
_cell.angle_alpha   90.00
_cell.angle_beta   90.00
_cell.angle_gamma   90.00
#
_symmetry.space_group_name_H-M   'P 1'
#
loop_
_entity.id
_entity.type
_entity.pdbx_description
1 polymer ?
#
loop_
_entity_poly.entity_id
_entity_poly.type
_entity_poly.pdbx_seq_one_letter_code
_entity_poly.pdbx_strand_id
1 'polypeptide(L)' 'MEDNLTWSRLFFLISMLALGVTLVTFFGMILNDGLRGVLNVSRKPVKFMAGSFLVYIVTFAVYILISVR' A
#
# COMPACT_ATOMS: atom_id res chain seq x y z
N MET A 1 -14.10 -18.75 -15.08
CA MET A 1 -13.56 -17.52 -15.71
C MET A 1 -14.07 -16.26 -14.99
N GLU A 2 -15.36 -16.14 -14.67
CA GLU A 2 -15.89 -15.00 -13.91
C GLU A 2 -15.29 -14.84 -12.50
N ASP A 3 -14.99 -15.95 -11.81
CA ASP A 3 -14.40 -15.89 -10.47
C ASP A 3 -13.02 -15.22 -10.48
N ASN A 4 -12.16 -15.56 -11.44
CA ASN A 4 -10.82 -14.97 -11.59
C ASN A 4 -10.90 -13.46 -11.84
N LEU A 5 -11.90 -13.01 -12.60
CA LEU A 5 -12.16 -11.59 -12.85
C LEU A 5 -12.63 -10.87 -11.58
N THR A 6 -13.38 -11.54 -10.73
CA THR A 6 -13.85 -10.99 -9.45
C THR A 6 -12.70 -10.89 -8.45
N TRP A 7 -11.88 -11.93 -8.34
CA TRP A 7 -10.70 -11.93 -7.47
C TRP A 7 -9.67 -10.89 -7.89
N SER A 8 -9.37 -10.74 -9.18
CA SER A 8 -8.41 -9.74 -9.65
C SER A 8 -8.87 -8.31 -9.32
N ARG A 9 -10.16 -7.99 -9.50
CA ARG A 9 -10.74 -6.70 -9.08
C ARG A 9 -10.60 -6.46 -7.57
N LEU A 10 -10.85 -7.48 -6.76
CA LEU A 10 -10.71 -7.42 -5.30
C LEU A 10 -9.28 -7.11 -4.87
N PHE A 11 -8.30 -7.87 -5.36
CA PHE A 11 -6.89 -7.64 -5.04
C PHE A 11 -6.39 -6.28 -5.55
N PHE A 12 -6.85 -5.85 -6.72
CA PHE A 12 -6.56 -4.52 -7.23
C PHE A 12 -7.09 -3.42 -6.28
N LEU A 13 -8.36 -3.49 -5.87
CA LEU A 13 -8.97 -2.53 -4.94
C LEU A 13 -8.21 -2.47 -3.61
N ILE A 14 -7.89 -3.63 -3.02
CA ILE A 14 -7.12 -3.69 -1.77
C ILE A 14 -5.75 -3.05 -1.95
N SER A 15 -5.07 -3.32 -3.07
CA SER A 15 -3.76 -2.73 -3.35
C SER A 15 -3.82 -1.20 -3.45
N MET A 16 -4.82 -0.66 -4.14
CA MET A 16 -5.00 0.79 -4.29
C MET A 16 -5.35 1.46 -2.95
N LEU A 17 -6.16 0.82 -2.11
CA LEU A 17 -6.44 1.32 -0.76
C LEU A 17 -5.17 1.34 0.12
N ALA A 18 -4.38 0.27 0.08
CA ALA A 18 -3.12 0.18 0.82
C ALA A 18 -2.11 1.25 0.34
N LEU A 19 -2.03 1.48 -0.97
CA LEU A 19 -1.22 2.56 -1.54
C LEU A 19 -1.73 3.94 -1.10
N GLY A 20 -3.04 4.18 -1.15
CA GLY A 20 -3.66 5.42 -0.68
C GLY A 20 -3.32 5.73 0.78
N VAL A 21 -3.47 4.74 1.67
CA VAL A 21 -3.10 4.87 3.09
C VAL A 21 -1.61 5.19 3.26
N THR A 22 -0.75 4.53 2.48
CA THR A 22 0.69 4.78 2.49
C THR A 22 1.00 6.22 2.11
N LEU A 23 0.41 6.71 1.01
CA LEU A 23 0.62 8.06 0.51
C LEU A 23 0.09 9.13 1.47
N VAL A 24 -1.11 8.95 2.01
CA VAL A 24 -1.69 9.88 3.00
C VAL A 24 -0.79 9.96 4.24
N THR A 25 -0.29 8.82 4.71
CA THR A 25 0.62 8.80 5.87
C THR A 25 1.96 9.47 5.54
N PHE A 26 2.53 9.19 4.36
CA PHE A 26 3.76 9.79 3.88
C PHE A 26 3.66 11.31 3.77
N PHE A 27 2.67 11.82 3.04
CA PHE A 27 2.45 13.26 2.88
C PHE A 27 2.08 13.91 4.21
N GLY A 28 1.27 13.26 5.05
CA GLY A 28 0.98 13.72 6.40
C GLY A 28 2.25 13.92 7.23
N MET A 29 3.20 12.98 7.18
CA MET A 29 4.48 13.13 7.87
C MET A 29 5.35 14.23 7.27
N ILE A 30 5.42 14.34 5.95
CA ILE A 30 6.21 15.40 5.29
C ILE A 30 5.67 16.78 5.67
N LEU A 31 4.35 16.97 5.67
CA LEU A 31 3.73 18.26 5.96
C LEU A 31 3.92 18.68 7.44
N ASN A 32 3.94 17.71 8.37
CA ASN A 32 4.04 18.01 9.80
C ASN A 32 5.49 18.06 10.31
N ASP A 33 6.36 17.16 9.84
CA ASP A 33 7.70 16.94 10.39
C ASP A 33 8.82 17.10 9.33
N GLY A 34 8.47 17.42 8.08
CA GLY A 34 9.38 17.43 6.96
C GLY A 34 9.94 16.04 6.59
N LEU A 35 10.98 16.01 5.75
CA LEU A 35 11.67 14.77 5.38
C LEU A 35 12.26 14.02 6.59
N ARG A 36 12.65 14.73 7.65
CA ARG A 36 13.20 14.12 8.88
C ARG A 36 12.18 13.22 9.58
N GLY A 37 10.90 13.57 9.55
CA GLY A 37 9.84 12.77 10.15
C GLY A 37 9.68 11.41 9.49
N VAL A 38 9.77 11.37 8.16
CA VAL A 38 9.63 10.14 7.37
C VAL A 38 10.84 9.20 7.54
N LEU A 39 12.04 9.76 7.69
CA LEU A 39 13.27 8.98 7.84
C LEU A 39 13.46 8.41 9.25
N ASN A 40 12.65 8.83 10.22
CA ASN A 40 12.71 8.30 11.58
C ASN A 40 11.95 6.97 11.70
N VAL A 41 12.62 5.88 11.31
CA VAL A 41 12.06 4.52 11.24
C VAL A 41 11.53 3.99 12.59
N SER A 42 11.97 4.57 13.71
CA SER A 42 11.49 4.23 15.04
C SER A 42 10.07 4.73 15.31
N ARG A 43 9.58 5.73 14.56
CA ARG A 43 8.25 6.31 14.74
C ARG A 43 7.14 5.37 14.27
N LYS A 44 6.07 5.29 15.07
CA LYS A 44 4.88 4.47 14.77
C LYS A 44 4.25 4.78 13.39
N PRO A 45 4.10 6.05 12.97
CA PRO A 45 3.62 6.37 11.62
C PRO A 45 4.50 5.82 10.49
N VAL A 46 5.83 5.84 10.65
CA VAL A 46 6.76 5.29 9.63
C VAL A 46 6.62 3.78 9.53
N LYS A 47 6.51 3.08 10.66
CA LYS A 47 6.24 1.63 10.68
C LYS A 47 4.89 1.28 10.05
N PHE A 48 3.86 2.08 10.33
CA PHE A 48 2.54 1.90 9.73
C PHE A 48 2.57 2.10 8.21
N MET A 49 3.21 3.19 7.73
CA MET A 49 3.42 3.46 6.31
C MET A 49 4.18 2.32 5.62
N ALA A 50 5.27 1.84 6.21
CA ALA A 50 6.03 0.72 5.66
C ALA A 50 5.20 -0.58 5.60
N GLY A 51 4.38 -0.83 6.64
CA GLY A 51 3.47 -1.97 6.68
C GLY A 51 2.39 -1.90 5.60
N SER A 52 1.73 -0.75 5.44
CA SER A 52 0.73 -0.55 4.39
C SER A 52 1.35 -0.63 3.00
N PHE A 53 2.58 -0.15 2.83
CA PHE A 53 3.31 -0.27 1.57
C PHE A 53 3.63 -1.73 1.24
N LEU A 54 4.01 -2.53 2.24
CA LEU A 54 4.24 -3.95 2.07
C LEU A 54 2.95 -4.70 1.69
N VAL A 55 1.81 -4.36 2.28
CA VAL A 55 0.50 -4.89 1.89
C VAL A 55 0.18 -4.53 0.44
N TYR A 56 0.44 -3.29 0.03
CA TYR A 56 0.31 -2.87 -1.37
C TYR A 56 1.14 -3.76 -2.31
N ILE A 57 2.44 -3.94 -2.02
CA ILE A 57 3.33 -4.77 -2.86
C ILE A 57 2.79 -6.19 -3.00
N VAL A 58 2.46 -6.85 -1.88
CA VAL A 58 2.00 -8.24 -1.87
C VAL A 58 0.68 -8.38 -2.63
N THR A 59 -0.30 -7.53 -2.35
CA THR A 59 -1.63 -7.62 -2.98
C THR A 59 -1.58 -7.26 -4.46
N PHE A 60 -0.73 -6.30 -4.86
CA PHE A 60 -0.51 -5.96 -6.26
C PHE A 60 0.21 -7.07 -7.03
N ALA A 61 1.20 -7.74 -6.41
CA ALA A 61 1.84 -8.91 -6.99
C ALA A 61 0.85 -10.05 -7.22
N VAL A 62 -0.03 -10.32 -6.24
CA VAL A 62 -1.10 -11.33 -6.39
C VAL A 62 -2.08 -10.94 -7.50
N TYR A 63 -2.47 -9.67 -7.60
CA TYR A 63 -3.28 -9.18 -8.72
C TYR A 63 -2.65 -9.48 -10.07
N ILE A 64 -1.35 -9.20 -10.26
CA ILE A 64 -0.63 -9.51 -11.50
C ILE A 64 -0.67 -11.03 -11.77
N LEU A 65 -0.34 -11.85 -10.77
CA LEU A 65 -0.31 -13.31 -10.92
C LEU A 65 -1.66 -13.90 -11.35
N ILE A 66 -2.77 -13.38 -10.80
CA ILE A 66 -4.12 -13.82 -11.17
C ILE A 66 -4.53 -13.25 -12.54
N SER A 67 -4.10 -12.04 -12.89
CA SER A 67 -4.52 -11.36 -14.12
C SER A 67 -3.76 -11.82 -15.36
N VAL A 68 -2.54 -12.33 -15.19
CA VAL A 68 -1.71 -12.88 -16.28
C VAL A 68 -2.12 -14.33 -16.62
N ARG A 69 -2.91 -14.97 -15.74
CA ARG A 69 -3.43 -16.33 -15.94
C ARG A 69 -4.80 -16.33 -16.61
#